data_AF-T1GBJ6-F1
#
_entry.id   AF-T1GBJ6-F1
#
_cell.length_a   1.000
_cell.length_b   1.000
_cell.length_c   1.000
_cell.angle_alpha   90.00
_cell.angle_beta   90.00
_cell.angle_gamma   90.00
#
_symmetry.space_group_name_H-M   'P 1'
#
loop_
_entity.id
_entity.type
_entity.pdbx_description
1 polymer ?
#
loop_
_entity_poly.entity_id
_entity_poly.type
_entity_poly.pdbx_seq_one_letter_code
_entity_poly.pdbx_strand_id
1 'polypeptide(L)'
;MGAPLEESKKSKLNEALYWLESMLKGRTWLAAEHFTIADLTCGVTVSQIEAFEFDLRSYPKVRDWLQRFKDELEPYGYQEINQSGAEVLAEMFKAKLLK
;
A
#
# COMPACT_ATOMS: atom_id res chain seq x y z
N MET A 1 -18.86 18.15 2.20
CA MET A 1 -17.51 18.71 2.37
C MET A 1 -16.66 17.65 3.06
N GLY A 2 -15.50 17.30 2.50
CA GLY A 2 -14.55 16.39 3.16
C GLY A 2 -13.95 17.06 4.39
N ALA A 3 -13.56 16.28 5.39
CA ALA A 3 -12.79 16.82 6.51
C ALA A 3 -11.45 17.38 5.97
N PRO A 4 -10.91 18.46 6.55
CA PRO A 4 -9.59 18.97 6.20
C PRO A 4 -8.52 17.88 6.30
N LEU A 5 -7.46 17.98 5.50
CA LEU A 5 -6.29 17.13 5.67
C LEU A 5 -5.69 17.39 7.06
N GLU A 6 -5.76 16.39 7.94
CA GLU A 6 -5.20 16.49 9.29
C GLU A 6 -3.80 15.88 9.32
N GLU A 7 -2.81 16.71 9.61
CA GLU A 7 -1.41 16.28 9.69
C GLU A 7 -1.20 15.16 10.73
N SER A 8 -2.00 15.14 11.80
CA SER A 8 -1.98 14.08 12.81
C SER A 8 -2.37 12.71 12.23
N LYS A 9 -3.29 12.65 11.26
CA LYS A 9 -3.68 11.41 10.58
C LYS A 9 -2.58 10.94 9.64
N LYS A 10 -1.93 11.87 8.93
CA LYS A 10 -0.76 11.57 8.09
C LYS A 10 0.41 11.02 8.93
N SER A 11 0.66 11.60 10.10
CA SER A 11 1.69 11.14 11.04
C SER A 11 1.44 9.69 11.50
N LYS A 12 0.18 9.35 11.84
CA LYS A 12 -0.18 7.96 12.20
C LYS A 12 0.02 6.97 11.05
N LEU A 13 -0.22 7.37 9.80
CA LEU A 13 0.08 6.53 8.65
C LEU A 13 1.60 6.31 8.50
N ASN A 14 2.41 7.35 8.66
CA ASN A 14 3.87 7.23 8.66
C ASN A 14 4.37 6.28 9.77
N GLU A 15 3.79 6.36 10.97
CA GLU A 15 4.10 5.47 12.10
C GLU A 15 3.77 4.00 11.75
N ALA A 16 2.59 3.74 11.18
CA ALA A 16 2.19 2.40 10.76
C ALA A 16 3.11 1.83 9.67
N LEU A 17 3.50 2.65 8.68
CA LEU A 17 4.46 2.25 7.65
C LEU A 17 5.85 1.96 8.23
N TYR A 18 6.27 2.70 9.26
CA TYR A 18 7.52 2.43 9.98
C TYR A 18 7.48 1.08 10.72
N TRP A 19 6.34 0.73 11.32
CA TRP A 19 6.17 -0.60 11.91
C TRP A 19 6.21 -1.70 10.84
N LEU A 20 5.53 -1.51 9.70
CA LEU A 20 5.57 -2.48 8.60
C LEU A 20 6.99 -2.66 8.05
N GLU A 21 7.73 -1.56 7.83
CA GLU A 21 9.15 -1.58 7.43
C GLU A 21 10.01 -2.37 8.43
N SER A 22 9.72 -2.24 9.73
CA SER A 22 10.41 -2.98 10.79
C SER A 22 10.03 -4.46 10.80
N MET A 23 8.77 -4.81 10.56
CA MET A 23 8.27 -6.18 10.49
C MET A 23 8.87 -6.95 9.30
N LEU A 24 9.08 -6.26 8.17
CA LEU A 24 9.68 -6.83 6.96
C LEU A 24 11.21 -6.97 7.06
N LYS A 25 11.85 -6.52 8.15
CA LYS A 25 13.29 -6.66 8.32
C LYS A 25 13.70 -8.14 8.38
N GLY A 26 14.48 -8.55 7.38
CA GLY A 26 14.99 -9.93 7.27
C GLY A 26 13.94 -10.94 6.83
N ARG A 27 12.81 -10.50 6.27
CA ARG A 27 11.73 -11.37 5.80
C ARG A 27 11.42 -11.12 4.32
N THR A 28 11.09 -12.18 3.61
CA THR A 28 10.62 -12.10 2.22
C THR A 28 9.14 -11.70 2.17
N TRP A 29 8.33 -12.36 3.01
CA TRP A 29 6.90 -12.18 3.16
C TRP A 29 6.55 -11.78 4.60
N LEU A 30 5.37 -11.22 4.79
CA LEU A 30 5.01 -10.47 5.99
C LEU A 30 4.97 -11.34 7.25
N ALA A 31 4.34 -12.51 7.15
CA ALA A 31 4.04 -13.35 8.31
C ALA A 31 4.79 -14.69 8.33
N ALA A 32 5.30 -15.17 7.19
CA ALA A 32 5.95 -16.47 7.05
C ALA A 32 7.08 -16.44 6.02
N GLU A 33 7.74 -17.57 5.79
CA GLU A 33 8.77 -17.73 4.74
C GLU A 33 8.17 -17.87 3.33
N HIS A 34 6.85 -17.97 3.22
CA HIS A 34 6.08 -18.06 1.97
C HIS A 34 4.92 -17.05 1.97
N PHE A 35 4.33 -16.80 0.80
CA PHE A 35 3.19 -15.89 0.64
C PHE A 35 1.98 -16.36 1.43
N THR A 36 1.31 -15.46 2.14
CA THR A 36 0.11 -15.78 2.93
C THR A 36 -1.02 -14.78 2.70
N ILE A 37 -2.19 -15.05 3.27
CA ILE A 37 -3.31 -14.09 3.29
C ILE A 37 -2.97 -12.77 4.01
N ALA A 38 -1.93 -12.74 4.86
CA ALA A 38 -1.44 -11.51 5.47
C ALA A 38 -0.81 -10.59 4.39
N ASP A 39 -0.01 -11.16 3.49
CA ASP A 39 0.55 -10.45 2.34
C ASP A 39 -0.55 -9.96 1.41
N LEU A 40 -1.57 -10.80 1.15
CA LEU A 40 -2.72 -10.40 0.35
C LEU A 40 -3.44 -9.18 0.94
N THR A 41 -3.80 -9.24 2.22
CA THR A 41 -4.57 -8.19 2.90
C THR A 41 -3.79 -6.89 3.02
N CYS A 42 -2.54 -6.98 3.47
CA CYS A 42 -1.69 -5.80 3.61
C CYS A 42 -1.26 -5.24 2.25
N GLY A 43 -0.98 -6.08 1.26
CA GLY A 43 -0.54 -5.68 -0.08
C GLY A 43 -1.58 -4.83 -0.80
N VAL A 44 -2.86 -5.24 -0.72
CA VAL A 44 -3.99 -4.41 -1.19
C VAL A 44 -3.97 -3.04 -0.52
N THR A 45 -3.85 -3.00 0.81
CA THR A 45 -3.82 -1.74 1.57
C THR A 45 -2.66 -0.83 1.16
N VAL A 46 -1.45 -1.38 1.04
CA VAL A 46 -0.25 -0.60 0.68
C VAL A 46 -0.25 -0.19 -0.80
N SER A 47 -0.77 -1.02 -1.70
CA SER A 47 -0.96 -0.62 -3.11
C SER A 47 -1.93 0.55 -3.25
N GLN A 48 -2.97 0.63 -2.41
CA GLN A 48 -3.86 1.78 -2.41
C GLN A 48 -3.16 3.03 -1.86
N ILE A 49 -2.32 2.90 -0.83
CA ILE A 49 -1.48 3.99 -0.32
C ILE A 49 -0.56 4.53 -1.42
N GLU A 50 0.05 3.64 -2.20
CA GLU A 50 0.87 4.01 -3.36
C GLU A 50 0.04 4.71 -4.45
N ALA A 51 -1.15 4.20 -4.78
CA ALA A 51 -2.04 4.83 -5.76
C ALA A 51 -2.52 6.23 -5.32
N PHE A 52 -2.64 6.49 -4.02
CA PHE A 52 -2.86 7.82 -3.47
C PHE A 52 -1.62 8.74 -3.50
N GLU A 53 -0.54 8.30 -4.12
CA GLU A 53 0.73 9.04 -4.27
C GLU A 53 1.38 9.39 -2.92
N PHE A 54 1.15 8.57 -1.89
CA PHE A 54 1.86 8.71 -0.62
C PHE A 54 3.35 8.39 -0.81
N ASP A 55 4.23 9.19 -0.21
CA ASP A 55 5.66 9.01 -0.36
C ASP A 55 6.17 7.77 0.39
N LEU A 56 6.43 6.69 -0.36
CA LEU A 56 6.98 5.45 0.16
C LEU A 56 8.52 5.38 0.11
N ARG A 57 9.23 6.42 -0.35
CA ARG A 57 10.70 6.37 -0.55
C ARG A 57 11.48 6.07 0.73
N SER A 58 10.95 6.50 1.87
CA SER A 58 11.54 6.25 3.20
C SER A 58 11.39 4.80 3.69
N TYR A 59 10.64 3.96 2.97
CA TYR A 59 10.29 2.59 3.37
C TYR A 59 10.74 1.57 2.29
N PRO A 60 12.05 1.38 2.09
CA PRO A 60 12.57 0.55 1.01
C PRO A 60 12.13 -0.91 1.10
N LYS A 61 12.02 -1.50 2.30
CA LYS A 61 11.57 -2.90 2.42
C LYS A 61 10.09 -3.04 2.12
N VAL A 62 9.28 -2.05 2.51
CA VAL A 62 7.87 -1.98 2.11
C VAL A 62 7.75 -1.93 0.59
N ARG A 63 8.55 -1.10 -0.09
CA ARG A 63 8.53 -1.01 -1.56
C ARG A 63 8.97 -2.31 -2.23
N ASP A 64 10.05 -2.92 -1.75
CA ASP A 64 10.54 -4.19 -2.31
C ASP A 64 9.54 -5.33 -2.09
N TRP A 65 8.92 -5.39 -0.90
CA TRP A 65 7.86 -6.35 -0.60
C TRP A 65 6.60 -6.09 -1.44
N LEU A 66 6.20 -4.83 -1.63
CA LEU A 66 5.05 -4.47 -2.45
C LEU A 66 5.27 -4.89 -3.90
N GLN A 67 6.46 -4.66 -4.46
CA GLN A 67 6.78 -5.12 -5.82
C GLN A 67 6.68 -6.64 -5.92
N ARG A 68 7.27 -7.38 -4.97
CA ARG A 68 7.15 -8.85 -4.93
C ARG A 68 5.69 -9.30 -4.83
N PHE A 69 4.88 -8.63 -4.02
CA PHE A 69 3.44 -8.91 -3.90
C PHE A 69 2.70 -8.73 -5.23
N LYS A 70 3.02 -7.67 -6.00
CA LYS A 70 2.45 -7.46 -7.34
C LYS A 70 2.86 -8.58 -8.30
N ASP A 71 4.15 -8.89 -8.34
CA ASP A 71 4.70 -9.92 -9.23
C ASP A 71 4.11 -11.32 -8.94
N GLU A 72 3.96 -11.66 -7.65
CA GLU A 72 3.36 -12.92 -7.20
C GLU A 72 1.89 -13.05 -7.62
N LEU A 73 1.15 -11.94 -7.65
CA LEU A 73 -0.28 -11.93 -7.98
C LEU A 73 -0.60 -11.67 -9.45
N GLU A 74 0.39 -11.30 -10.26
CA GLU A 74 0.19 -11.03 -11.69
C GLU A 74 -0.47 -12.20 -12.44
N PRO A 75 -0.05 -13.47 -12.26
CA PRO A 75 -0.72 -14.61 -12.90
C PRO A 75 -2.16 -14.85 -12.44
N TYR A 76 -2.56 -14.22 -11.33
CA TYR A 76 -3.89 -14.33 -10.72
C TYR A 76 -4.77 -13.09 -10.98
N GLY A 77 -4.35 -12.21 -11.89
CA GLY A 77 -5.15 -11.06 -12.31
C GLY A 77 -4.97 -9.82 -11.44
N TYR A 78 -3.80 -9.62 -10.82
CA TYR A 78 -3.50 -8.44 -9.99
C TYR A 78 -3.91 -7.12 -10.66
N GLN A 79 -3.55 -6.95 -11.94
CA GLN A 79 -3.85 -5.75 -12.70
C GLN A 79 -5.36 -5.47 -12.80
N GLU A 80 -6.15 -6.49 -13.14
CA GLU A 80 -7.59 -6.36 -13.33
C GLU A 80 -8.33 -6.19 -11.99
N ILE A 81 -7.96 -6.98 -10.98
CA ILE A 81 -8.73 -7.09 -9.73
C ILE A 81 -8.36 -5.99 -8.74
N ASN A 82 -7.07 -5.66 -8.59
CA ASN A 82 -6.61 -4.75 -7.55
C ASN A 82 -6.08 -3.42 -8.11
N GLN A 83 -5.15 -3.45 -9.07
CA GLN A 83 -4.49 -2.23 -9.55
C GLN A 83 -5.51 -1.26 -10.18
N SER A 84 -6.39 -1.76 -11.05
CA SER A 84 -7.42 -0.94 -11.70
C SER A 84 -8.37 -0.28 -10.69
N GLY A 85 -8.80 -1.03 -9.67
CA GLY A 85 -9.68 -0.54 -8.61
C GLY A 85 -8.99 0.52 -7.74
N ALA A 86 -7.71 0.31 -7.42
CA ALA A 86 -6.92 1.25 -6.64
C ALA A 86 -6.72 2.59 -7.36
N GLU A 87 -6.47 2.55 -8.67
CA GLU A 87 -6.35 3.72 -9.54
C GLU A 87 -7.68 4.48 -9.64
N VAL A 88 -8.80 3.79 -9.88
CA VAL A 88 -10.13 4.41 -9.92
C VAL A 88 -10.44 5.11 -8.60
N LEU A 89 -10.17 4.46 -7.45
CA LEU A 89 -10.39 5.06 -6.15
C LEU A 89 -9.48 6.27 -5.90
N ALA A 90 -8.21 6.20 -6.34
CA ALA A 90 -7.28 7.32 -6.26
C ALA A 90 -7.74 8.53 -7.09
N GLU A 91 -8.20 8.30 -8.31
CA GLU A 91 -8.75 9.37 -9.16
C GLU A 91 -10.01 9.98 -8.59
N MET A 92 -10.92 9.16 -8.02
CA MET A 92 -12.08 9.66 -7.29
C MET A 92 -11.68 10.53 -6.08
N PHE A 93 -10.64 10.14 -5.36
CA PHE A 93 -10.11 10.88 -4.22
C PHE A 93 -9.52 12.23 -4.66
N LYS A 94 -8.62 12.24 -5.66
CA LYS A 94 -8.03 13.46 -6.23
C LYS A 94 -9.09 14.44 -6.73
N ALA A 95 -10.10 13.95 -7.45
CA ALA A 95 -11.20 14.77 -7.96
C ALA A 95 -12.04 15.46 -6.86
N LYS A 96 -12.03 14.95 -5.63
CA LYS A 96 -12.70 15.55 -4.47
C LYS A 96 -11.82 16.51 -3.67
N LEU A 97 -10.49 16.43 -3.80
CA LEU A 97 -9.54 17.38 -3.19
C LEU A 97 -9.33 18.65 -4.02
N LEU A 98 -9.47 18.54 -5.35
CA LEU A 98 -9.33 19.67 -6.29
C LEU A 98 -10.60 20.52 -6.43
N LYS A 99 -11.63 20.28 -5.61
CA LYS A 99 -12.87 21.07 -5.52
C LYS A 99 -13.00 21.70 -4.14
#